data_AF-A0A8B9IAI0-F1
#
_entry.id   AF-A0A8B9IAI0-F1
#
_cell.length_a   1.000
_cell.length_b   1.000
_cell.length_c   1.000
_cell.angle_alpha   90.00
_cell.angle_beta   90.00
_cell.angle_gamma   90.00
#
_symmetry.space_group_name_H-M   'P 1'
#
loop_
_entity.id
_entity.type
_entity.pdbx_description
1 polymer ?
#
loop_
_entity_poly.entity_id
_entity_poly.type
_entity_poly.pdbx_seq_one_letter_code
_entity_poly.pdbx_strand_id
1 'polypeptide(L)'
;MRTVVLSLGLALLCLLRAEAGAAGPDRSKIAGKWYVVALASNSEFYLREKDRLKMVMASLSVLGEDKLKVSFAALTPEGCRRRETIFKKTSDEGEVYLSEGGDKMVQVLDTDYKSYAVIFATRVKDGKTLHMLRLYSRRQEVSPAVMALFRRFAKEQSFTDEMIKMLPSQDECRVDEP
;
A
#
# COMPACT_ATOMS: atom_id res chain seq x y z
N MET A 1 26.89 38.84 -55.92
CA MET A 1 26.67 39.40 -54.56
C MET A 1 25.17 39.63 -54.42
N ARG A 2 24.41 39.17 -53.43
CA ARG A 2 24.69 38.54 -52.14
C ARG A 2 23.39 37.83 -51.69
N THR A 3 23.51 36.55 -51.36
CA THR A 3 22.78 35.77 -50.34
C THR A 3 21.25 35.73 -50.34
N VAL A 4 20.74 34.59 -50.81
CA VAL A 4 19.46 33.97 -50.46
C VAL A 4 19.54 33.36 -49.06
N VAL A 5 18.37 33.22 -48.41
CA VAL A 5 18.04 32.32 -47.29
C VAL A 5 18.55 32.73 -45.91
N LEU A 6 17.65 33.19 -45.01
CA LEU A 6 17.81 33.02 -43.55
C LEU A 6 16.55 33.43 -42.74
N SER A 7 15.36 33.00 -43.16
CA SER A 7 14.11 33.32 -42.42
C SER A 7 13.20 32.12 -42.10
N LEU A 8 13.68 30.89 -42.25
CA LEU A 8 12.95 29.67 -41.81
C LEU A 8 13.74 28.83 -40.80
N GLY A 9 14.52 29.47 -39.92
CA GLY A 9 15.39 28.76 -38.97
C GLY A 9 14.95 28.75 -37.50
N LEU A 10 13.99 29.58 -37.09
CA LEU A 10 13.73 29.82 -35.65
C LEU A 10 12.33 29.45 -35.13
N ALA A 11 11.48 28.81 -35.94
CA ALA A 11 10.15 28.37 -35.51
C ALA A 11 10.08 26.86 -35.16
N LEU A 12 11.21 26.15 -35.17
CA LEU A 12 11.25 24.67 -35.00
C LEU A 12 12.00 24.20 -33.74
N LEU A 13 12.05 25.00 -32.68
CA LEU A 13 12.76 24.64 -31.43
C LEU A 13 11.84 24.40 -30.21
N CYS A 14 10.51 24.41 -30.39
CA CYS A 14 9.56 24.27 -29.27
C CYS A 14 8.84 22.92 -29.18
N LEU A 15 9.36 21.83 -29.77
CA LEU A 15 8.69 20.52 -29.69
C LEU A 15 9.54 19.36 -29.16
N LEU A 16 10.76 19.60 -28.69
CA LEU A 16 11.51 18.58 -27.95
C LEU A 16 11.42 18.85 -26.46
N ARG A 17 10.19 18.85 -25.93
CA ARG A 17 10.00 18.42 -24.55
C ARG A 17 10.16 16.92 -24.59
N ALA A 18 11.41 16.45 -24.55
CA ALA A 18 11.67 15.09 -24.16
C ALA A 18 11.02 14.94 -22.79
N GLU A 19 9.89 14.25 -22.73
CA GLU A 19 9.54 13.53 -21.52
C GLU A 19 10.68 12.52 -21.34
N ALA A 20 11.74 12.98 -20.68
CA ALA A 20 12.54 12.11 -19.86
C ALA A 20 11.51 11.54 -18.88
N GLY A 21 10.91 10.41 -19.26
CA GLY A 21 10.09 9.62 -18.37
C GLY A 21 10.97 9.39 -17.17
N ALA A 22 10.72 10.15 -16.10
CA ALA A 22 11.35 9.89 -14.83
C ALA A 22 11.05 8.43 -14.58
N ALA A 23 12.08 7.58 -14.61
CA ALA A 23 11.92 6.16 -14.37
C ALA A 23 11.09 6.05 -13.10
N GLY A 24 9.90 5.45 -13.22
CA GLY A 24 8.96 5.36 -12.11
C GLY A 24 9.64 4.75 -10.89
N PRO A 25 9.11 4.96 -9.68
CA PRO A 25 9.69 4.39 -8.48
C PRO A 25 9.92 2.88 -8.66
N ASP A 26 11.12 2.42 -8.32
CA ASP A 26 11.52 1.02 -8.43
C ASP A 26 10.68 0.15 -7.48
N ARG A 27 9.60 -0.43 -8.02
CA ARG A 27 8.61 -1.24 -7.29
C ARG A 27 9.22 -2.50 -6.68
N SER A 28 10.37 -2.97 -7.17
CA SER A 28 11.07 -4.11 -6.56
C SER A 28 11.43 -3.85 -5.09
N LYS A 29 11.60 -2.57 -4.71
CA LYS A 29 11.89 -2.15 -3.34
C LYS A 29 10.75 -2.43 -2.36
N ILE A 30 9.53 -2.68 -2.84
CA ILE A 30 8.41 -3.07 -1.97
C ILE A 30 8.54 -4.51 -1.46
N ALA A 31 9.36 -5.35 -2.09
CA ALA A 31 9.49 -6.76 -1.74
C ALA A 31 10.12 -6.97 -0.34
N GLY A 32 9.82 -8.11 0.28
CA GLY A 32 10.36 -8.54 1.56
C GLY A 32 9.42 -8.28 2.74
N LYS A 33 10.00 -8.29 3.95
CA LYS A 33 9.28 -8.23 5.22
C LYS A 33 8.75 -6.83 5.55
N TRP A 34 7.53 -6.78 6.07
CA TRP A 34 6.84 -5.60 6.58
C TRP A 34 6.07 -5.94 7.86
N TYR A 35 5.71 -4.90 8.59
CA TYR A 35 4.84 -4.95 9.77
C TYR A 35 3.65 -4.04 9.53
N VAL A 36 2.44 -4.54 9.74
CA VAL A 36 1.25 -3.67 9.85
C VAL A 36 1.21 -3.17 11.29
N VAL A 37 1.55 -1.89 11.47
CA VAL A 37 1.72 -1.26 12.79
C VAL A 37 0.50 -0.45 13.22
N ALA A 38 -0.38 -0.08 12.29
CA ALA A 38 -1.63 0.61 12.56
C ALA A 38 -2.69 0.22 11.55
N LEU A 39 -3.94 0.21 12.00
CA LEU A 39 -5.08 -0.18 11.20
C LEU A 39 -6.29 0.72 11.52
N ALA A 40 -7.10 1.00 10.50
CA ALA A 40 -8.43 1.56 10.67
C ALA A 40 -9.43 0.75 9.87
N SER A 41 -10.63 0.50 10.39
CA SER A 41 -11.68 -0.20 9.64
C SER A 41 -13.08 0.08 10.17
N ASN A 42 -14.06 0.06 9.28
CA ASN A 42 -15.49 0.13 9.59
C ASN A 42 -16.15 -1.25 9.80
N SER A 43 -15.38 -2.34 9.74
CA SER A 43 -15.92 -3.69 9.92
C SER A 43 -16.37 -3.93 11.36
N GLU A 44 -17.62 -4.38 11.54
CA GLU A 44 -18.17 -4.74 12.86
C GLU A 44 -17.30 -5.77 13.61
N PHE A 45 -16.75 -6.76 12.88
CA PHE A 45 -15.82 -7.74 13.46
C PHE A 45 -14.53 -7.07 13.94
N TYR A 46 -13.96 -6.17 13.13
CA TYR A 46 -12.77 -5.42 13.53
C TYR A 46 -13.06 -4.58 14.77
N LEU A 47 -14.16 -3.83 14.81
CA LEU A 47 -14.49 -2.95 15.94
C LEU A 47 -14.63 -3.74 17.25
N ARG A 48 -15.16 -4.96 17.17
CA ARG A 48 -15.29 -5.87 18.32
C ARG A 48 -13.95 -6.42 18.81
N GLU A 49 -13.06 -6.82 17.90
CA GLU A 49 -11.81 -7.49 18.24
C GLU A 49 -10.59 -6.55 18.30
N LYS A 50 -10.77 -5.26 17.92
CA LYS A 50 -9.74 -4.22 17.77
C LYS A 50 -8.70 -4.22 18.88
N ASP A 51 -9.15 -4.30 20.13
CA ASP A 51 -8.28 -4.14 21.29
C ASP A 51 -7.43 -5.37 21.62
N ARG A 52 -7.77 -6.51 21.02
CA ARG A 52 -6.96 -7.74 21.08
C ARG A 52 -5.94 -7.83 19.97
N LEU A 53 -6.08 -7.02 18.92
CA LEU A 53 -5.19 -7.07 17.77
C LEU A 53 -3.77 -6.68 18.15
N LYS A 54 -2.82 -7.48 17.66
CA LYS A 54 -1.39 -7.24 17.72
C LYS A 54 -0.85 -6.94 16.32
N MET A 55 0.39 -6.49 16.26
CA MET A 55 1.10 -6.23 15.02
C MET A 55 1.09 -7.46 14.10
N VAL A 56 0.74 -7.25 12.84
CA VAL A 56 0.67 -8.32 11.83
C VAL A 56 1.95 -8.29 11.01
N MET A 57 2.64 -9.43 10.90
CA MET A 57 3.77 -9.53 9.98
C MET A 57 3.25 -9.77 8.56
N ALA A 58 3.86 -9.10 7.59
CA ALA A 58 3.58 -9.32 6.18
C ALA A 58 4.87 -9.57 5.39
N SER A 59 4.79 -10.40 4.35
CA SER A 59 5.86 -10.58 3.37
C SER A 59 5.30 -10.31 1.99
N LEU A 60 5.95 -9.42 1.24
CA LEU A 60 5.56 -9.03 -0.11
C LEU A 60 6.54 -9.64 -1.11
N SER A 61 6.04 -10.27 -2.17
CA SER A 61 6.87 -10.79 -3.25
C SER A 61 6.35 -10.30 -4.59
N VAL A 62 7.26 -9.78 -5.42
CA VAL A 62 6.95 -9.39 -6.80
C VAL A 62 7.03 -10.64 -7.67
N LEU A 63 5.91 -11.05 -8.28
CA LEU A 63 5.82 -12.26 -9.13
C LEU A 63 5.94 -11.96 -10.63
N GLY A 64 5.94 -10.68 -10.98
CA GLY A 64 5.97 -10.15 -12.35
C GLY A 64 5.67 -8.65 -12.32
N GLU A 65 5.57 -8.02 -13.49
CA GLU A 65 5.34 -6.56 -13.59
C GLU A 65 4.06 -6.13 -12.87
N ASP A 66 2.98 -6.91 -12.98
CA ASP A 66 1.66 -6.55 -12.44
C ASP A 66 1.16 -7.47 -11.34
N LYS A 67 2.01 -8.34 -10.79
CA LYS A 67 1.58 -9.31 -9.77
C LYS A 67 2.39 -9.19 -8.48
N LEU A 68 1.67 -8.99 -7.38
CA LEU A 68 2.20 -8.99 -6.02
C LEU A 68 1.59 -10.12 -5.21
N LYS A 69 2.43 -10.94 -4.60
CA LYS A 69 2.02 -11.90 -3.57
C LYS A 69 2.19 -11.26 -2.21
N VAL A 70 1.16 -11.35 -1.38
CA VAL A 70 1.18 -10.82 -0.01
C VAL A 70 0.80 -11.92 0.95
N SER A 71 1.74 -12.29 1.82
CA SER A 71 1.54 -13.25 2.89
C SER A 71 1.44 -12.51 4.23
N PHE A 72 0.45 -12.84 5.04
CA PHE A 72 0.19 -12.25 6.35
C PHE A 72 0.28 -13.31 7.44
N ALA A 73 0.83 -12.95 8.59
CA ALA A 73 0.82 -13.74 9.81
C ALA A 73 0.29 -12.87 10.96
N ALA A 74 -0.85 -13.25 11.53
CA ALA A 74 -1.51 -12.54 12.61
C ALA A 74 -1.72 -13.48 13.81
N LEU A 75 -1.40 -13.00 15.00
CA LEU A 75 -1.68 -13.71 16.25
C LEU A 75 -3.18 -13.62 16.57
N THR A 76 -3.83 -14.76 16.77
CA THR A 76 -5.23 -14.86 17.23
C THR A 76 -5.30 -15.66 18.52
N PRO A 77 -6.45 -15.65 19.24
CA PRO A 77 -6.63 -16.48 20.44
C PRO A 77 -6.42 -17.98 20.18
N GLU A 78 -6.67 -18.45 18.96
CA GLU A 78 -6.45 -19.83 18.53
C GLU A 78 -5.03 -20.11 18.00
N GLY A 79 -4.11 -19.14 18.14
CA GLY A 79 -2.73 -19.23 17.69
C GLY A 79 -2.42 -18.40 16.45
N CYS A 80 -1.26 -18.66 15.82
CA CYS A 80 -0.81 -17.93 14.65
C CYS A 80 -1.63 -18.31 13.40
N ARG A 81 -2.27 -17.32 12.77
CA ARG A 81 -3.04 -17.51 11.53
C ARG A 81 -2.29 -16.88 10.36
N ARG A 82 -2.00 -17.71 9.36
CA ARG A 82 -1.34 -17.31 8.12
C ARG A 82 -2.34 -17.26 6.96
N ARG A 83 -2.19 -16.26 6.09
CA ARG A 83 -2.99 -16.12 4.86
C ARG A 83 -2.13 -15.55 3.75
N GLU A 84 -2.34 -16.06 2.54
CA GLU A 84 -1.70 -15.54 1.34
C GLU A 84 -2.76 -14.97 0.40
N THR A 85 -2.41 -13.93 -0.35
CA THR A 85 -3.26 -13.35 -1.39
C THR A 85 -2.39 -12.83 -2.52
N ILE A 86 -2.74 -13.19 -3.75
CA ILE A 86 -2.14 -12.61 -4.96
C ILE A 86 -3.01 -11.44 -5.41
N PHE A 87 -2.35 -10.33 -5.70
CA PHE A 87 -2.92 -9.08 -6.20
C PHE A 87 -2.40 -8.82 -7.61
N LYS A 88 -3.32 -8.46 -8.51
CA LYS A 88 -3.04 -8.05 -9.89
C LYS A 88 -3.25 -6.56 -10.02
N LYS A 89 -2.31 -5.84 -10.61
CA LYS A 89 -2.43 -4.42 -10.90
C LYS A 89 -3.61 -4.18 -11.86
N THR A 90 -4.38 -3.13 -11.66
CA THR A 90 -5.57 -2.83 -12.47
C THR A 90 -5.30 -1.86 -13.62
N SER A 91 -4.23 -1.06 -13.52
CA SER A 91 -3.84 -0.04 -14.52
C SER A 91 -2.39 0.36 -14.35
N ASP A 92 -1.78 0.90 -15.41
CA ASP A 92 -0.44 1.51 -15.32
C ASP A 92 -0.44 2.81 -14.53
N GLU A 93 -1.56 3.55 -14.60
CA GLU A 93 -1.82 4.75 -13.82
C GLU A 93 -2.12 4.39 -12.36
N GLY A 94 -1.26 4.85 -11.45
CA GLY A 94 -1.39 4.63 -10.02
C GLY A 94 -0.98 3.23 -9.55
N GLU A 95 -1.21 2.98 -8.26
CA GLU A 95 -0.84 1.75 -7.56
C GLU A 95 -2.11 1.08 -6.99
N VAL A 96 -2.98 0.64 -7.90
CA VAL A 96 -4.25 -0.02 -7.60
C VAL A 96 -4.18 -1.49 -8.00
N TYR A 97 -4.63 -2.38 -7.12
CA TYR A 97 -4.59 -3.81 -7.33
C TYR A 97 -5.88 -4.50 -6.90
N LEU A 98 -6.23 -5.57 -7.59
CA LEU A 98 -7.36 -6.43 -7.31
C LEU A 98 -6.88 -7.83 -6.89
N SER A 99 -7.48 -8.41 -5.85
CA SER A 99 -7.21 -9.80 -5.47
C SER A 99 -7.61 -10.76 -6.60
N GLU A 100 -6.92 -11.89 -6.75
CA GLU A 100 -7.33 -12.89 -7.77
C GLU A 100 -8.76 -13.42 -7.57
N GLY A 101 -9.28 -13.37 -6.34
CA GLY A 101 -10.68 -13.70 -6.03
C GLY A 101 -11.69 -12.58 -6.36
N GLY A 102 -11.23 -11.40 -6.77
CA GLY A 102 -12.08 -10.26 -7.15
C GLY A 102 -12.83 -9.57 -6.01
N ASP A 103 -12.69 -10.05 -4.77
CA ASP A 103 -13.45 -9.55 -3.62
C ASP A 103 -12.78 -8.38 -2.90
N LYS A 104 -11.50 -8.12 -3.19
CA LYS A 104 -10.68 -7.12 -2.48
C LYS A 104 -9.86 -6.28 -3.44
N MET A 105 -10.11 -4.97 -3.42
CA MET A 105 -9.31 -3.96 -4.09
C MET A 105 -8.40 -3.26 -3.07
N VAL A 106 -7.16 -2.97 -3.46
CA VAL A 106 -6.20 -2.22 -2.64
C VAL A 106 -5.61 -1.07 -3.45
N GLN A 107 -5.43 0.07 -2.80
CA GLN A 107 -4.80 1.26 -3.35
C GLN A 107 -3.68 1.70 -2.41
N VAL A 108 -2.49 1.89 -2.95
CA VAL A 108 -1.40 2.53 -2.21
C VAL A 108 -1.64 4.04 -2.23
N LEU A 109 -1.94 4.62 -1.07
CA LEU A 109 -2.19 6.06 -0.96
C LEU A 109 -0.89 6.86 -0.87
N ASP A 110 0.11 6.32 -0.18
CA ASP A 110 1.41 6.95 -0.03
C ASP A 110 2.46 5.91 0.38
N THR A 111 3.68 6.04 -0.12
CA THR A 111 4.80 5.14 0.22
C THR A 111 6.12 5.75 -0.24
N ASP A 112 7.18 5.51 0.52
CA ASP A 112 8.56 5.77 0.08
C ASP A 112 9.22 4.49 -0.51
N TYR A 113 8.44 3.41 -0.62
CA TYR A 113 8.82 2.05 -1.03
C TYR A 113 9.88 1.38 -0.14
N LYS A 114 10.39 2.08 0.89
CA LYS A 114 11.60 1.68 1.63
C LYS A 114 11.35 1.53 3.12
N SER A 115 10.58 2.41 3.73
CA SER A 115 10.38 2.45 5.18
C SER A 115 8.92 2.31 5.59
N TYR A 116 7.97 2.86 4.82
CA TYR A 116 6.54 2.77 5.14
C TYR A 116 5.67 2.68 3.88
N ALA A 117 4.43 2.21 4.05
CA ALA A 117 3.37 2.36 3.04
C ALA A 117 2.00 2.52 3.72
N VAL A 118 1.19 3.45 3.23
CA VAL A 118 -0.21 3.63 3.63
C VAL A 118 -1.09 3.03 2.54
N ILE A 119 -1.82 1.97 2.89
CA ILE A 119 -2.63 1.21 1.93
C ILE A 119 -4.09 1.24 2.37
N PHE A 120 -4.95 1.70 1.46
CA PHE A 120 -6.40 1.61 1.60
C PHE A 120 -6.91 0.36 0.88
N ALA A 121 -7.82 -0.35 1.51
CA ALA A 121 -8.39 -1.58 0.99
C ALA A 121 -9.91 -1.54 1.09
N THR A 122 -10.56 -1.90 0.01
CA THR A 122 -12.01 -2.10 -0.06
C THR A 122 -12.27 -3.58 -0.30
N ARG A 123 -13.18 -4.16 0.49
CA ARG A 123 -13.59 -5.55 0.33
C ARG A 123 -15.10 -5.65 0.28
N VAL A 124 -15.63 -6.34 -0.72
CA VAL A 124 -17.05 -6.68 -0.78
C VAL A 124 -17.23 -8.06 -0.16
N LYS A 125 -18.04 -8.15 0.89
CA LYS A 125 -18.37 -9.42 1.55
C LYS A 125 -19.83 -9.41 1.98
N ASP A 126 -20.56 -10.46 1.61
CA ASP A 126 -21.98 -10.63 1.97
C ASP A 126 -22.85 -9.41 1.60
N GLY A 127 -22.59 -8.81 0.43
CA GLY A 127 -23.28 -7.59 -0.03
C GLY A 127 -22.90 -6.30 0.69
N LYS A 128 -22.02 -6.34 1.71
CA LYS A 128 -21.51 -5.18 2.43
C LYS A 128 -20.12 -4.79 1.91
N THR A 129 -19.91 -3.49 1.73
CA THR A 129 -18.59 -2.92 1.43
C THR A 129 -17.87 -2.57 2.73
N LEU A 130 -16.71 -3.17 2.93
CA LEU A 130 -15.84 -2.96 4.08
C LEU A 130 -14.60 -2.19 3.64
N HIS A 131 -14.23 -1.17 4.43
CA HIS A 131 -13.04 -0.38 4.21
C HIS A 131 -12.02 -0.64 5.30
N MET A 132 -10.75 -0.65 4.91
CA MET A 132 -9.61 -0.79 5.79
C MET A 132 -8.48 0.13 5.35
N LEU A 133 -7.89 0.87 6.27
CA LEU A 133 -6.63 1.56 6.08
C LEU A 133 -5.54 0.87 6.89
N ARG A 134 -4.36 0.68 6.32
CA ARG A 134 -3.24 0.01 6.97
C ARG A 134 -1.96 0.82 6.80
N LEU A 135 -1.22 0.95 7.89
CA LEU A 135 0.15 1.46 7.86
C LEU A 135 1.11 0.28 7.95
N TYR A 136 1.86 0.08 6.87
CA TYR A 136 2.98 -0.84 6.79
C TYR A 136 4.26 -0.11 7.16
N SER A 137 5.16 -0.78 7.87
CA SER A 137 6.49 -0.30 8.21
C SER A 137 7.52 -1.42 8.09
N ARG A 138 8.76 -1.11 7.70
CA ARG A 138 9.87 -2.08 7.75
C ARG A 138 10.34 -2.40 9.17
N ARG A 139 10.01 -1.54 10.13
CA ARG A 139 10.34 -1.67 11.55
C ARG A 139 9.06 -1.75 12.37
N GLN A 140 9.14 -2.33 13.57
CA GLN A 140 7.99 -2.35 14.49
C GLN A 140 7.66 -0.94 15.00
N GLU A 141 8.65 -0.06 15.10
CA GLU A 141 8.46 1.35 15.45
C GLU A 141 8.30 2.22 14.21
N VAL A 142 7.50 3.28 14.34
CA VAL A 142 7.24 4.24 13.27
C VAL A 142 7.41 5.66 13.79
N SER A 143 7.97 6.53 12.95
CA SER A 143 8.19 7.92 13.32
C SER A 143 6.86 8.66 13.55
N PRO A 144 6.84 9.67 14.44
CA PRO A 144 5.65 10.49 14.68
C PRO A 144 5.09 11.13 13.39
N ALA A 145 5.96 11.50 12.45
CA ALA A 145 5.57 12.09 11.17
C ALA A 145 4.75 11.11 10.30
N VAL A 146 5.20 9.86 10.18
CA VAL A 146 4.49 8.83 9.41
C VAL A 146 3.19 8.41 10.11
N MET A 147 3.18 8.40 11.45
CA MET A 147 1.94 8.16 12.20
C MET A 147 0.92 9.29 12.02
N ALA A 148 1.36 10.55 11.99
CA ALA A 148 0.50 11.70 11.71
C ALA A 148 -0.06 11.65 10.27
N LEU A 149 0.78 11.26 9.30
CA LEU A 149 0.37 11.02 7.92
C LEU A 149 -0.74 9.97 7.83
N PHE A 150 -0.57 8.82 8.50
CA PHE A 150 -1.59 7.77 8.54
C PHE A 150 -2.91 8.27 9.16
N ARG A 151 -2.85 9.03 10.27
CA ARG A 151 -4.06 9.61 10.88
C ARG A 151 -4.76 10.59 9.95
N ARG A 152 -4.00 11.40 9.20
CA ARG A 152 -4.56 12.32 8.19
C ARG A 152 -5.33 11.54 7.13
N PHE A 153 -4.71 10.53 6.51
CA PHE A 153 -5.39 9.67 5.54
C PHE A 153 -6.60 8.96 6.14
N ALA A 154 -6.54 8.52 7.41
CA ALA A 154 -7.68 7.91 8.07
C ALA A 154 -8.88 8.88 8.14
N LYS A 155 -8.65 10.15 8.49
CA LYS A 155 -9.69 11.18 8.52
C LYS A 155 -10.23 11.53 7.13
N GLU A 156 -9.35 11.64 6.13
CA GLU A 156 -9.75 11.87 4.73
C GLU A 156 -10.65 10.73 4.20
N GLN A 157 -10.39 9.49 4.64
CA GLN A 157 -11.22 8.32 4.36
C GLN A 157 -12.39 8.16 5.35
N SER A 158 -12.73 9.20 6.12
CA SER A 158 -13.87 9.25 7.05
C SER A 158 -13.85 8.24 8.20
N PHE A 159 -12.67 7.72 8.57
CA PHE A 159 -12.54 6.90 9.78
C PHE A 159 -12.54 7.79 11.04
N THR A 160 -13.32 7.40 12.05
CA THR A 160 -13.31 8.05 13.37
C THR A 160 -12.11 7.59 14.20
N ASP A 161 -11.80 8.28 15.30
CA ASP A 161 -10.67 7.86 16.15
C ASP A 161 -10.89 6.49 16.80
N GLU A 162 -12.14 6.12 17.06
CA GLU A 162 -12.52 4.80 17.60
C GLU A 162 -12.23 3.66 16.60
N MET A 163 -12.29 3.96 15.30
CA MET A 163 -11.96 3.02 14.24
C MET A 163 -10.45 2.83 14.10
N ILE A 164 -9.62 3.72 14.63
CA ILE A 164 -8.17 3.69 14.46
C ILE A 164 -7.50 2.95 15.63
N LYS A 165 -6.60 2.03 15.32
CA LYS A 165 -5.79 1.31 16.30
C LYS A 165 -4.32 1.30 15.89
N MET A 166 -3.47 1.71 16.83
CA MET A 166 -2.06 1.37 16.78
C MET A 166 -1.89 -0.02 17.37
N LEU A 167 -1.16 -0.87 16.67
CA LEU A 167 -1.02 -2.27 17.00
C LEU A 167 0.24 -2.46 17.85
N PRO A 168 0.12 -2.95 19.10
CA PRO A 168 1.28 -3.27 19.91
C PRO A 168 2.11 -4.39 19.25
N SER A 169 3.43 -4.34 19.41
CA SER A 169 4.36 -5.33 18.90
C SER A 169 4.09 -6.74 19.46
N GLN A 170 4.55 -7.73 18.69
CA GLN A 170 4.55 -9.15 19.04
C GLN A 170 5.65 -9.84 18.22
N ASP A 171 6.28 -10.87 18.77
CA ASP A 171 7.35 -11.62 18.10
C ASP A 171 7.04 -13.11 17.89
N GLU A 172 5.84 -13.54 18.30
CA GLU A 172 5.38 -14.94 18.35
C GLU A 172 4.91 -15.48 16.99
N CYS A 173 4.29 -14.65 16.16
CA CYS A 173 3.67 -15.08 14.91
C CYS A 173 4.39 -14.46 13.71
N ARG A 174 5.09 -15.32 12.96
CA ARG A 174 5.94 -14.95 11.81
C ARG A 174 5.43 -15.57 10.51
N VAL A 175 5.73 -14.92 9.38
CA VAL A 175 5.35 -15.42 8.05
C VAL A 175 6.20 -16.62 7.63
N ASP A 176 7.47 -16.67 8.05
CA ASP A 176 8.47 -17.65 7.59
C ASP A 176 8.60 -18.89 8.51
N GLU A 177 7.64 -19.11 9.40
CA GLU A 177 7.61 -20.30 10.25
C GLU A 177 6.83 -21.44 9.55
N PRO A 178 7.37 -22.67 9.54
CA PRO A 178 6.68 -23.86 9.05
C PRO A 178 5.29 -24.07 9.68
#